data_AF-A0A9D5Y639-F1
#
_entry.id   AF-A0A9D5Y639-F1
#
_cell.length_a   1.000
_cell.length_b   1.000
_cell.length_c   1.000
_cell.angle_alpha   90.00
_cell.angle_beta   90.00
_cell.angle_gamma   90.00
#
_symmetry.space_group_name_H-M   'P 1'
#
loop_
_entity.id
_entity.type
_entity.pdbx_description
1 polymer ?
#
loop_
_entity_poly.entity_id
_entity_poly.type
_entity_poly.pdbx_seq_one_letter_code
_entity_poly.pdbx_strand_id
1 'polypeptide(L)'
;MKKFTKLAMAVAITAATSFSAFAAPVTNFYFSQSAGIVNPTTDADAGTFFQNASGLTFSGMTNPQPNPLYPTGTNQTMSWSGSGANAANPGNNPSSLSVTSFTSNGVVAFNAAAASPGTTAEVSGNGNMLWEAGEVWTITNLHHHNEALTLGNGANTALLAQLWVADIVANLRIFDDAVAGNLVHDELGSTNRISFNESFNQFGDAAACAPPNPHMTACDDVYTDLTPAAFAPTQFMLDGVLYELTFGLVNGLGAIVYPGPIVFTAENTPGDSDVYVTMAWRAVPEPGSLALAGLGLTALAALRRRKVQAA
;
A
#
# COMPACT_ATOMS: atom_id res chain seq x y z
N MET A 1 32.58 82.69 -7.64
CA MET A 1 31.46 82.28 -6.77
C MET A 1 30.94 80.92 -7.24
N LYS A 2 30.91 79.93 -6.33
CA LYS A 2 30.07 78.70 -6.24
C LYS A 2 29.90 77.85 -7.53
N LYS A 3 30.69 76.77 -7.77
CA LYS A 3 30.49 75.35 -7.35
C LYS A 3 29.03 74.87 -7.39
N PHE A 4 28.75 73.80 -8.17
CA PHE A 4 28.22 72.51 -7.67
C PHE A 4 28.33 71.38 -8.71
N THR A 5 29.07 70.34 -8.34
CA THR A 5 29.18 68.99 -8.87
C THR A 5 27.97 68.13 -8.47
N LYS A 6 27.56 67.17 -9.33
CA LYS A 6 26.83 65.92 -9.00
C LYS A 6 27.26 64.88 -10.05
N LEU A 7 28.12 63.87 -9.80
CA LEU A 7 27.90 62.59 -9.08
C LEU A 7 26.46 62.06 -9.25
N ALA A 8 26.16 60.80 -9.54
CA ALA A 8 26.82 59.59 -10.02
C ALA A 8 25.65 58.59 -10.12
N MET A 9 25.66 57.64 -11.08
CA MET A 9 25.20 56.27 -10.81
C MET A 9 25.50 55.40 -12.03
N ALA A 10 26.66 54.74 -11.98
CA ALA A 10 26.80 53.45 -12.60
C ALA A 10 25.90 52.50 -11.80
N VAL A 11 24.75 52.11 -12.37
CA VAL A 11 24.03 50.94 -11.89
C VAL A 11 24.79 49.74 -12.46
N ALA A 12 25.76 49.26 -11.70
CA ALA A 12 26.23 47.90 -11.85
C ALA A 12 25.03 47.00 -11.55
N ILE A 13 24.42 46.44 -12.58
CA ILE A 13 23.51 45.30 -12.43
C ILE A 13 24.40 44.10 -12.11
N THR A 14 24.91 44.05 -10.89
CA THR A 14 25.23 42.78 -10.24
C THR A 14 23.90 42.18 -9.82
N ALA A 15 23.14 41.67 -10.80
CA ALA A 15 22.25 40.57 -10.52
C ALA A 15 23.18 39.41 -10.16
N ALA A 16 23.51 39.31 -8.87
CA ALA A 16 24.05 38.10 -8.30
C ALA A 16 23.04 37.01 -8.63
N THR A 17 23.30 36.27 -9.70
CA THR A 17 22.72 34.96 -9.91
C THR A 17 23.34 34.06 -8.85
N SER A 18 22.89 34.23 -7.60
CA SER A 18 22.96 33.16 -6.62
C SER A 18 21.96 32.11 -7.10
N PHE A 19 22.38 31.33 -8.09
CA PHE A 19 21.85 29.99 -8.21
C PHE A 19 22.23 29.33 -6.89
N SER A 20 21.29 29.21 -5.96
CA SER A 20 21.38 28.14 -4.97
C SER A 20 21.66 26.88 -5.79
N ALA A 21 22.81 26.25 -5.55
CA ALA A 21 23.09 24.95 -6.10
C ALA A 21 21.99 24.03 -5.54
N PHE A 22 20.93 23.83 -6.32
CA PHE A 22 19.91 22.86 -5.98
C PHE A 22 20.63 21.51 -5.94
N ALA A 23 20.48 20.79 -4.84
CA ALA A 23 20.99 19.44 -4.76
C ALA A 23 20.38 18.63 -5.92
N ALA A 24 21.20 17.78 -6.54
CA ALA A 24 20.66 16.84 -7.51
C ALA A 24 19.61 15.96 -6.79
N PRO A 25 18.47 15.66 -7.43
CA PRO A 25 17.50 14.74 -6.85
C PRO A 25 18.19 13.43 -6.47
N VAL A 26 17.74 12.85 -5.35
CA VAL A 26 18.16 11.51 -4.95
C VAL A 26 17.83 10.53 -6.06
N THR A 27 18.73 9.59 -6.34
CA THR A 27 18.56 8.59 -7.40
C THR A 27 17.70 7.41 -6.97
N ASN A 28 17.76 7.06 -5.70
CA ASN A 28 17.05 5.91 -5.12
C ASN A 28 16.81 6.13 -3.63
N PHE A 29 15.68 5.63 -3.14
CA PHE A 29 15.39 5.59 -1.70
C PHE A 29 15.42 4.15 -1.19
N TYR A 30 15.36 4.02 0.13
CA TYR A 30 15.16 2.76 0.82
C TYR A 30 13.96 2.88 1.75
N PHE A 31 13.23 1.80 1.98
CA PHE A 31 12.09 1.79 2.87
C PHE A 31 12.11 0.63 3.86
N SER A 32 11.40 0.83 4.95
CA SER A 32 11.02 -0.22 5.90
C SER A 32 9.54 -0.08 6.21
N GLN A 33 8.78 -1.11 5.88
CA GLN A 33 7.38 -1.25 6.25
C GLN A 33 7.28 -2.18 7.47
N SER A 34 6.41 -1.82 8.41
CA SER A 34 6.11 -2.67 9.57
C SER A 34 4.62 -2.56 9.89
N ALA A 35 3.85 -3.48 9.31
CA ALA A 35 2.41 -3.55 9.44
C ALA A 35 1.98 -4.78 10.25
N GLY A 36 0.92 -4.61 11.03
CA GLY A 36 0.29 -5.72 11.73
C GLY A 36 -1.20 -5.46 11.95
N ILE A 37 -1.89 -6.53 12.29
CA ILE A 37 -3.33 -6.54 12.51
C ILE A 37 -3.57 -6.19 13.98
N VAL A 38 -4.41 -5.19 14.23
CA VAL A 38 -4.96 -4.93 15.56
C VAL A 38 -6.16 -5.85 15.76
N ASN A 39 -6.46 -6.21 17.01
CA ASN A 39 -7.68 -6.94 17.33
C ASN A 39 -8.86 -6.38 16.53
N PRO A 40 -9.56 -7.23 15.75
CA PRO A 40 -10.68 -6.78 14.97
C PRO A 40 -11.67 -6.06 15.88
N THR A 41 -12.24 -4.95 15.40
CA THR A 41 -13.31 -4.26 16.12
C THR A 41 -14.54 -5.15 16.06
N THR A 42 -14.63 -6.08 17.01
CA THR A 42 -15.91 -6.64 17.41
C THR A 42 -16.59 -5.52 18.16
N ASP A 43 -17.71 -4.99 17.65
CA ASP A 43 -18.46 -3.96 18.39
C ASP A 43 -18.93 -4.57 19.73
N ALA A 44 -18.10 -4.37 20.76
CA ALA A 44 -18.27 -4.64 22.17
C ALA A 44 -18.65 -6.05 22.66
N ASP A 45 -18.87 -7.06 21.80
CA ASP A 45 -19.31 -8.40 22.25
C ASP A 45 -18.68 -9.53 21.43
N ALA A 46 -18.28 -10.63 22.08
CA ALA A 46 -17.59 -11.76 21.45
C ALA A 46 -18.46 -12.58 20.47
N GLY A 47 -19.65 -12.09 20.11
CA GLY A 47 -20.64 -12.80 19.31
C GLY A 47 -21.39 -11.97 18.27
N THR A 48 -20.95 -10.75 17.94
CA THR A 48 -21.76 -9.80 17.13
C THR A 48 -21.27 -9.50 15.72
N PHE A 49 -20.05 -9.89 15.29
CA PHE A 49 -19.64 -9.82 13.87
C PHE A 49 -19.28 -11.17 13.25
N PHE A 50 -18.53 -11.99 13.98
CA PHE A 50 -18.66 -13.44 13.83
C PHE A 50 -20.09 -13.75 14.22
N GLN A 51 -21.00 -13.68 13.25
CA GLN A 51 -22.42 -13.82 13.50
C GLN A 51 -22.56 -15.17 14.19
N ASN A 52 -22.97 -15.24 15.46
CA ASN A 52 -23.20 -16.54 16.09
C ASN A 52 -24.17 -17.42 15.25
N ALA A 53 -24.99 -16.78 14.40
CA ALA A 53 -25.83 -17.41 13.39
C ALA A 53 -25.11 -17.91 12.11
N SER A 54 -23.91 -17.41 11.76
CA SER A 54 -23.09 -17.95 10.68
C SER A 54 -22.40 -19.26 11.09
N GLY A 55 -22.32 -19.55 12.39
CA GLY A 55 -21.65 -20.76 12.88
C GLY A 55 -20.13 -20.68 12.72
N LEU A 56 -19.56 -19.48 12.72
CA LEU A 56 -18.12 -19.22 12.68
C LEU A 56 -17.66 -18.63 14.02
N THR A 57 -16.46 -19.02 14.46
CA THR A 57 -15.88 -18.61 15.75
C THR A 57 -14.51 -17.98 15.52
N PHE A 58 -14.29 -16.80 16.11
CA PHE A 58 -12.96 -16.19 16.16
C PHE A 58 -12.01 -17.07 16.97
N SER A 59 -10.92 -17.50 16.33
CA SER A 59 -9.95 -18.43 16.92
C SER A 59 -8.78 -17.71 17.58
N GLY A 60 -8.60 -16.40 17.32
CA GLY A 60 -7.67 -15.54 18.04
C GLY A 60 -6.65 -14.85 17.15
N MET A 61 -5.73 -14.12 17.80
CA MET A 61 -4.56 -13.51 17.17
C MET A 61 -3.30 -14.26 17.58
N THR A 62 -2.36 -14.45 16.65
CA THR A 62 -1.07 -15.10 16.91
C THR A 62 0.08 -14.25 16.41
N ASN A 63 1.30 -14.59 16.83
CA ASN A 63 2.55 -13.89 16.48
C ASN A 63 2.50 -12.37 16.78
N PRO A 64 2.52 -11.97 18.06
CA PRO A 64 2.62 -10.55 18.43
C PRO A 64 3.84 -9.90 17.79
N GLN A 65 3.67 -8.71 17.22
CA GLN A 65 4.73 -8.01 16.51
C GLN A 65 5.63 -7.21 17.47
N PRO A 66 6.95 -7.13 17.21
CA PRO A 66 7.89 -6.47 18.10
C PRO A 66 7.81 -4.94 18.01
N ASN A 67 7.70 -4.29 19.18
CA ASN A 67 7.82 -2.84 19.37
C ASN A 67 9.31 -2.46 19.58
N PRO A 68 9.82 -1.34 19.02
CA PRO A 68 9.09 -0.22 18.39
C PRO A 68 9.01 -0.27 16.86
N LEU A 69 9.49 -1.35 16.25
CA LEU A 69 9.49 -1.47 14.80
C LEU A 69 8.05 -1.45 14.26
N TYR A 70 7.20 -2.30 14.83
CA TYR A 70 5.77 -2.37 14.54
C TYR A 70 4.94 -1.50 15.51
N PRO A 71 3.73 -1.08 15.11
CA PRO A 71 2.79 -0.43 16.01
C PRO A 71 2.46 -1.31 17.22
N THR A 72 2.32 -0.67 18.39
CA THR A 72 2.05 -1.37 19.65
C THR A 72 0.73 -2.14 19.59
N GLY A 73 0.71 -3.39 20.06
CA GLY A 73 -0.51 -4.19 20.15
C GLY A 73 -0.97 -4.79 18.83
N THR A 74 -0.08 -4.89 17.84
CA THR A 74 -0.35 -5.56 16.57
C THR A 74 0.15 -7.00 16.57
N ASN A 75 -0.51 -7.83 15.77
CA ASN A 75 -0.22 -9.23 15.56
C ASN A 75 -0.02 -9.53 14.07
N GLN A 76 0.71 -10.59 13.74
CA GLN A 76 0.90 -10.98 12.34
C GLN A 76 -0.36 -11.61 11.74
N THR A 77 -1.05 -12.43 12.53
CA THR A 77 -2.08 -13.33 12.03
C THR A 77 -3.31 -13.27 12.91
N MET A 78 -4.47 -13.30 12.26
CA MET A 78 -5.78 -13.51 12.87
C MET A 78 -6.44 -14.73 12.24
N SER A 79 -7.22 -15.48 13.01
CA SER A 79 -7.83 -16.72 12.52
C SER A 79 -9.27 -16.95 13.00
N TRP A 80 -10.02 -17.73 12.23
CA TRP A 80 -11.39 -18.13 12.53
C TRP A 80 -11.68 -19.56 12.06
N SER A 81 -12.68 -20.20 12.66
CA SER A 81 -13.04 -21.60 12.36
C SER A 81 -14.55 -21.79 12.37
N GLY A 82 -15.01 -22.85 11.72
CA GLY A 82 -16.41 -23.26 11.72
C GLY A 82 -16.83 -23.96 13.02
N SER A 83 -18.13 -24.02 13.28
CA SER A 83 -18.73 -24.56 14.51
C SER A 83 -18.97 -26.07 14.51
N GLY A 84 -18.41 -26.82 13.55
CA GLY A 84 -18.66 -28.26 13.45
C GLY A 84 -17.70 -29.01 12.54
N ALA A 85 -17.79 -30.35 12.59
CA ALA A 85 -17.00 -31.23 11.74
C ALA A 85 -17.41 -31.06 10.27
N ASN A 86 -16.58 -30.38 9.50
CA ASN A 86 -16.70 -30.31 8.04
C ASN A 86 -16.00 -31.54 7.42
N ALA A 87 -16.69 -32.30 6.56
CA ALA A 87 -16.06 -33.40 5.84
C ALA A 87 -14.94 -32.93 4.88
N ALA A 88 -15.02 -31.69 4.39
CA ALA A 88 -13.98 -31.05 3.56
C ALA A 88 -12.83 -30.44 4.40
N ASN A 89 -13.04 -30.24 5.70
CA ASN A 89 -12.00 -29.81 6.65
C ASN A 89 -12.05 -30.69 7.92
N PRO A 90 -11.64 -31.98 7.81
CA PRO A 90 -11.74 -32.94 8.90
C PRO A 90 -10.81 -32.64 10.08
N GLY A 91 -9.78 -31.80 9.86
CA GLY A 91 -8.87 -31.33 10.90
C GLY A 91 -9.40 -30.14 11.69
N ASN A 92 -10.51 -29.53 11.25
CA ASN A 92 -10.99 -28.24 11.75
C ASN A 92 -9.88 -27.18 11.77
N ASN A 93 -9.06 -27.17 10.70
CA ASN A 93 -8.05 -26.14 10.50
C ASN A 93 -8.74 -24.77 10.38
N PRO A 94 -8.16 -23.71 10.96
CA PRO A 94 -8.76 -22.39 10.88
C PRO A 94 -8.44 -21.70 9.54
N SER A 95 -9.41 -20.96 9.00
CA SER A 95 -9.14 -19.89 8.03
C SER A 95 -8.36 -18.76 8.72
N SER A 96 -7.56 -18.00 7.97
CA SER A 96 -6.73 -16.95 8.54
C SER A 96 -6.40 -15.82 7.57
N LEU A 97 -6.19 -14.63 8.13
CA LEU A 97 -5.53 -13.52 7.46
C LEU A 97 -4.18 -13.30 8.13
N SER A 98 -3.12 -13.19 7.33
CA SER A 98 -1.77 -12.87 7.79
C SER A 98 -1.18 -11.69 7.04
N VAL A 99 -0.41 -10.88 7.76
CA VAL A 99 0.28 -9.69 7.23
C VAL A 99 1.78 -9.95 7.22
N THR A 100 2.38 -9.76 6.04
CA THR A 100 3.83 -9.79 5.88
C THR A 100 4.31 -8.43 5.41
N SER A 101 5.34 -7.88 6.05
CA SER A 101 5.92 -6.57 5.71
C SER A 101 7.26 -6.72 5.00
N PHE A 102 7.60 -5.72 4.18
CA PHE A 102 8.81 -5.72 3.35
C PHE A 102 9.70 -4.51 3.63
N THR A 103 10.98 -4.64 3.27
CA THR A 103 11.97 -3.55 3.18
C THR A 103 12.57 -3.56 1.78
N SER A 104 13.32 -2.51 1.45
CA SER A 104 14.12 -2.49 0.21
C SER A 104 15.16 -3.61 0.12
N ASN A 105 15.57 -4.19 1.25
CA ASN A 105 16.59 -5.23 1.31
C ASN A 105 16.02 -6.66 1.46
N GLY A 106 14.69 -6.82 1.41
CA GLY A 106 14.01 -8.11 1.52
C GLY A 106 12.79 -8.11 2.44
N VAL A 107 12.34 -9.30 2.85
CA VAL A 107 11.15 -9.49 3.68
C VAL A 107 11.48 -9.25 5.15
N VAL A 108 10.68 -8.46 5.86
CA VAL A 108 10.67 -8.40 7.34
C VAL A 108 9.68 -9.45 7.84
N ALA A 109 9.94 -10.73 7.59
CA ALA A 109 9.13 -11.81 8.13
C ALA A 109 9.72 -12.28 9.47
N PHE A 110 8.94 -12.21 10.55
CA PHE A 110 9.32 -12.82 11.83
C PHE A 110 9.23 -14.36 11.79
N ASN A 111 8.59 -14.93 10.77
CA ASN A 111 8.55 -16.37 10.55
C ASN A 111 8.73 -16.71 9.07
N ALA A 112 9.89 -17.28 8.74
CA ALA A 112 10.28 -17.67 7.38
C ALA A 112 9.38 -18.77 6.76
N ALA A 113 8.51 -19.41 7.55
CA ALA A 113 7.60 -20.47 7.09
C ALA A 113 6.33 -19.95 6.37
N ALA A 114 5.97 -18.67 6.53
CA ALA A 114 4.83 -18.05 5.85
C ALA A 114 5.24 -17.21 4.62
N ALA A 115 6.55 -17.09 4.35
CA ALA A 115 7.04 -16.53 3.10
C ALA A 115 6.80 -17.59 2.01
N SER A 116 5.69 -17.48 1.29
CA SER A 116 5.50 -18.21 0.04
C SER A 116 6.76 -18.04 -0.83
N PRO A 117 7.32 -19.12 -1.39
CA PRO A 117 8.57 -19.04 -2.14
C PRO A 117 8.34 -18.28 -3.46
N GLY A 118 8.69 -16.99 -3.49
CA GLY A 118 8.49 -16.14 -4.66
C GLY A 118 8.81 -14.67 -4.44
N THR A 119 10.08 -14.34 -4.60
CA THR A 119 10.65 -13.05 -4.99
C THR A 119 9.69 -12.06 -5.67
N THR A 120 9.54 -10.85 -5.10
CA THR A 120 9.77 -9.56 -5.78
C THR A 120 9.50 -8.41 -4.80
N ALA A 121 10.54 -7.66 -4.46
CA ALA A 121 10.37 -6.35 -3.83
C ALA A 121 9.88 -5.33 -4.87
N GLU A 122 10.14 -5.58 -6.15
CA GLU A 122 9.86 -4.71 -7.29
C GLU A 122 8.78 -5.34 -8.18
N VAL A 123 7.63 -4.67 -8.29
CA VAL A 123 6.50 -5.05 -9.14
C VAL A 123 6.68 -4.51 -10.57
N SER A 124 7.25 -3.31 -10.69
CA SER A 124 7.53 -2.67 -11.96
C SER A 124 8.74 -1.76 -11.83
N GLY A 125 9.77 -2.02 -12.64
CA GLY A 125 10.98 -1.21 -12.74
C GLY A 125 12.01 -1.90 -13.63
N ASN A 126 13.29 -1.63 -13.38
CA ASN A 126 14.40 -2.11 -14.20
C ASN A 126 15.09 -3.40 -13.70
N GLY A 127 14.70 -3.93 -12.53
CA GLY A 127 15.24 -5.18 -11.96
C GLY A 127 16.62 -5.07 -11.29
N ASN A 128 17.13 -3.86 -11.04
CA ASN A 128 18.45 -3.64 -10.44
C ASN A 128 18.45 -3.71 -8.90
N MET A 129 17.29 -3.93 -8.28
CA MET A 129 17.09 -3.98 -6.82
C MET A 129 17.41 -2.66 -6.10
N LEU A 130 17.36 -1.53 -6.79
CA LEU A 130 17.38 -0.19 -6.21
C LEU A 130 16.02 0.45 -6.44
N TRP A 131 15.41 1.04 -5.42
CA TRP A 131 14.10 1.65 -5.58
C TRP A 131 14.23 3.05 -6.19
N GLU A 132 14.19 3.12 -7.52
CA GLU A 132 14.35 4.34 -8.31
C GLU A 132 13.02 5.06 -8.56
N ALA A 133 13.11 6.29 -9.08
CA ALA A 133 11.94 7.14 -9.31
C ALA A 133 10.95 6.46 -10.28
N GLY A 134 9.69 6.35 -9.87
CA GLY A 134 8.60 5.77 -10.66
C GLY A 134 8.50 4.26 -10.58
N GLU A 135 9.44 3.59 -9.91
CA GLU A 135 9.37 2.14 -9.71
C GLU A 135 8.36 1.77 -8.61
N VAL A 136 7.62 0.71 -8.87
CA VAL A 136 6.55 0.21 -7.98
C VAL A 136 7.09 -0.98 -7.22
N TRP A 137 7.05 -0.89 -5.89
CA TRP A 137 7.60 -1.90 -4.99
C TRP A 137 6.54 -2.41 -4.02
N THR A 138 6.58 -3.70 -3.69
CA THR A 138 5.69 -4.31 -2.69
C THR A 138 6.17 -3.95 -1.29
N ILE A 139 5.26 -3.44 -0.46
CA ILE A 139 5.55 -3.04 0.92
C ILE A 139 4.85 -3.92 1.95
N THR A 140 3.68 -4.47 1.61
CA THR A 140 2.89 -5.37 2.48
C THR A 140 2.24 -6.47 1.65
N ASN A 141 2.17 -7.70 2.16
CA ASN A 141 1.31 -8.77 1.66
C ASN A 141 0.23 -9.08 2.68
N LEU A 142 -1.01 -9.14 2.21
CA LEU A 142 -2.17 -9.68 2.90
C LEU A 142 -2.43 -11.07 2.35
N HIS A 143 -2.00 -12.08 3.11
CA HIS A 143 -2.18 -13.47 2.74
C HIS A 143 -3.39 -14.03 3.48
N HIS A 144 -4.41 -14.41 2.72
CA HIS A 144 -5.64 -15.01 3.19
C HIS A 144 -5.64 -16.50 2.84
N HIS A 145 -5.72 -17.31 3.89
CA HIS A 145 -5.91 -18.74 3.81
C HIS A 145 -7.35 -19.06 4.17
N ASN A 146 -8.11 -19.61 3.22
CA ASN A 146 -9.48 -20.04 3.45
C ASN A 146 -9.56 -21.57 3.50
N GLU A 147 -10.06 -22.08 4.62
CA GLU A 147 -10.49 -23.47 4.75
C GLU A 147 -11.99 -23.54 4.46
N ALA A 148 -12.48 -24.65 3.90
CA ALA A 148 -13.94 -24.77 3.76
C ALA A 148 -14.59 -24.77 5.15
N LEU A 149 -15.59 -23.93 5.32
CA LEU A 149 -16.39 -23.86 6.54
C LEU A 149 -17.80 -24.36 6.23
N THR A 150 -18.29 -25.33 7.01
CA THR A 150 -19.70 -25.75 6.93
C THR A 150 -20.51 -24.82 7.82
N LEU A 151 -21.33 -23.96 7.22
CA LEU A 151 -22.31 -23.19 7.98
C LEU A 151 -23.39 -24.14 8.50
N GLY A 152 -23.85 -23.94 9.73
CA GLY A 152 -24.87 -24.78 10.36
C GLY A 152 -26.20 -24.77 9.60
N ASN A 153 -27.00 -25.83 9.74
CA ASN A 153 -28.37 -25.88 9.20
C ASN A 153 -29.21 -24.71 9.76
N GLY A 154 -29.72 -23.84 8.88
CA GLY A 154 -30.47 -22.64 9.26
C GLY A 154 -29.62 -21.37 9.40
N ALA A 155 -28.32 -21.42 9.08
CA ALA A 155 -27.52 -20.23 8.89
C ALA A 155 -28.18 -19.33 7.83
N ASN A 156 -28.27 -18.03 8.12
CA ASN A 156 -28.91 -17.07 7.23
C ASN A 156 -28.11 -17.01 5.91
N THR A 157 -28.68 -17.53 4.83
CA THR A 157 -28.06 -17.68 3.50
C THR A 157 -27.86 -16.35 2.77
N ALA A 158 -28.17 -15.23 3.41
CA ALA A 158 -27.88 -13.89 2.91
C ALA A 158 -26.49 -13.42 3.40
N LEU A 159 -25.43 -14.05 2.88
CA LEU A 159 -24.04 -13.63 3.09
C LEU A 159 -23.69 -12.40 2.23
N LEU A 160 -24.33 -11.27 2.56
CA LEU A 160 -23.95 -9.93 2.10
C LEU A 160 -23.43 -9.05 3.26
N ALA A 161 -23.34 -9.61 4.46
CA ALA A 161 -22.87 -8.92 5.66
C ALA A 161 -21.41 -9.25 5.97
N GLN A 162 -20.68 -8.27 6.49
CA GLN A 162 -19.28 -8.41 6.89
C GLN A 162 -19.16 -9.50 7.96
N LEU A 163 -18.32 -10.52 7.71
CA LEU A 163 -17.97 -11.55 8.68
C LEU A 163 -17.10 -10.97 9.79
N TRP A 164 -16.12 -10.17 9.40
CA TRP A 164 -15.25 -9.48 10.35
C TRP A 164 -14.74 -8.19 9.74
N VAL A 165 -14.31 -7.31 10.65
CA VAL A 165 -13.68 -6.04 10.36
C VAL A 165 -12.42 -5.96 11.20
N ALA A 166 -11.28 -5.74 10.56
CA ALA A 166 -10.00 -5.57 11.23
C ALA A 166 -9.31 -4.29 10.75
N ASP A 167 -8.48 -3.73 11.63
CA ASP A 167 -7.60 -2.63 11.27
C ASP A 167 -6.18 -3.16 11.10
N ILE A 168 -5.56 -2.82 9.96
CA ILE A 168 -4.12 -2.97 9.76
C ILE A 168 -3.48 -1.63 10.09
N VAL A 169 -2.57 -1.67 11.06
CA VAL A 169 -1.80 -0.49 11.47
C VAL A 169 -0.36 -0.67 11.03
N ALA A 170 0.22 0.39 10.48
CA ALA A 170 1.54 0.36 9.86
C ALA A 170 2.44 1.49 10.36
N ASN A 171 3.74 1.20 10.38
CA ASN A 171 4.81 2.18 10.43
C ASN A 171 5.60 2.10 9.11
N LEU A 172 5.60 3.18 8.34
CA LEU A 172 6.44 3.35 7.16
C LEU A 172 7.61 4.26 7.49
N ARG A 173 8.80 3.91 7.01
CA ARG A 173 10.02 4.71 7.14
C ARG A 173 10.77 4.72 5.81
N ILE A 174 11.27 5.90 5.42
CA ILE A 174 12.04 6.13 4.21
C ILE A 174 13.43 6.63 4.58
N PHE A 175 14.44 6.10 3.90
CA PHE A 175 15.85 6.41 4.09
C PHE A 175 16.49 6.77 2.76
N ASP A 176 17.49 7.65 2.78
CA ASP A 176 18.31 7.96 1.60
C ASP A 176 19.61 7.13 1.54
N ASP A 177 19.79 6.20 2.48
CA ASP A 177 20.95 5.31 2.55
C ASP A 177 20.55 3.83 2.68
N ALA A 178 21.39 2.96 2.14
CA ALA A 178 21.13 1.52 2.04
C ALA A 178 21.13 0.79 3.39
N VAL A 179 21.77 1.37 4.42
CA VAL A 179 21.90 0.75 5.75
C VAL A 179 20.80 1.19 6.71
N ALA A 180 19.83 1.97 6.22
CA ALA A 180 18.74 2.54 7.01
C ALA A 180 19.22 3.37 8.21
N GLY A 181 20.31 4.13 8.02
CA GLY A 181 20.92 4.98 9.05
C GLY A 181 20.43 6.42 9.06
N ASN A 182 19.94 6.93 7.93
CA ASN A 182 19.51 8.30 7.71
C ASN A 182 18.04 8.35 7.30
N LEU A 183 17.17 8.52 8.29
CA LEU A 183 15.72 8.63 8.10
C LEU A 183 15.37 9.99 7.49
N VAL A 184 14.70 9.99 6.34
CA VAL A 184 14.27 11.21 5.63
C VAL A 184 12.77 11.45 5.72
N HIS A 185 11.98 10.41 5.96
CA HIS A 185 10.54 10.51 6.17
C HIS A 185 10.01 9.32 6.97
N ASP A 186 9.00 9.55 7.81
CA ASP A 186 8.23 8.50 8.44
C ASP A 186 6.74 8.80 8.47
N GLU A 187 5.96 7.73 8.50
CA GLU A 187 4.53 7.75 8.71
C GLU A 187 4.19 6.64 9.70
N LEU A 188 3.97 7.02 10.95
CA LEU A 188 3.81 6.09 12.06
C LEU A 188 2.35 5.97 12.46
N GLY A 189 1.88 4.74 12.66
CA GLY A 189 0.52 4.44 13.08
C GLY A 189 -0.55 4.69 12.00
N SER A 190 -0.20 4.63 10.72
CA SER A 190 -1.19 4.72 9.64
C SER A 190 -2.14 3.52 9.71
N THR A 191 -3.44 3.75 9.56
CA THR A 191 -4.47 2.73 9.76
C THR A 191 -5.29 2.53 8.50
N ASN A 192 -5.46 1.27 8.10
CA ASN A 192 -6.37 0.87 7.04
C ASN A 192 -7.36 -0.16 7.58
N ARG A 193 -8.65 0.12 7.45
CA ARG A 193 -9.71 -0.82 7.78
C ARG A 193 -9.88 -1.82 6.65
N ILE A 194 -10.06 -3.09 7.00
CA ILE A 194 -10.35 -4.17 6.07
C ILE A 194 -11.55 -4.95 6.60
N SER A 195 -12.49 -5.23 5.71
CA SER A 195 -13.67 -6.02 6.02
C SER A 195 -13.77 -7.16 5.06
N PHE A 196 -14.10 -8.34 5.57
CA PHE A 196 -14.23 -9.56 4.80
C PHE A 196 -15.67 -10.06 4.83
N ASN A 197 -16.15 -10.46 3.67
CA ASN A 197 -17.43 -11.08 3.46
C ASN A 197 -17.17 -12.47 2.90
N GLU A 198 -17.46 -13.49 3.69
CA GLU A 198 -17.45 -14.87 3.23
C GLU A 198 -18.71 -15.13 2.41
N SER A 199 -18.58 -15.74 1.25
CA SER A 199 -19.68 -16.09 0.37
C SER A 199 -20.27 -17.45 0.74
N PHE A 200 -21.54 -17.68 0.37
CA PHE A 200 -22.12 -19.01 0.52
C PHE A 200 -21.70 -19.89 -0.66
N ASN A 201 -20.86 -20.89 -0.39
CA ASN A 201 -20.54 -21.96 -1.32
C ASN A 201 -21.78 -22.58 -1.98
N GLN A 202 -22.00 -22.38 -3.27
CA GLN A 202 -23.11 -23.01 -4.03
C GLN A 202 -22.81 -24.47 -4.42
N PHE A 203 -22.16 -25.24 -3.52
CA PHE A 203 -21.78 -26.64 -3.73
C PHE A 203 -21.03 -26.90 -5.05
N GLY A 204 -20.23 -25.94 -5.50
CA GLY A 204 -19.47 -26.02 -6.76
C GLY A 204 -20.20 -25.51 -8.01
N ASP A 205 -21.43 -25.00 -7.88
CA ASP A 205 -22.16 -24.38 -8.99
C ASP A 205 -21.88 -22.87 -9.09
N ALA A 206 -20.80 -22.53 -9.79
CA ALA A 206 -20.41 -21.14 -10.04
C ALA A 206 -21.49 -20.30 -10.74
N ALA A 207 -22.42 -20.93 -11.48
CA ALA A 207 -23.50 -20.24 -12.18
C ALA A 207 -24.66 -19.85 -11.25
N ALA A 208 -24.73 -20.45 -10.06
CA ALA A 208 -25.69 -20.09 -9.02
C ALA A 208 -25.21 -18.90 -8.15
N CYS A 209 -23.96 -18.46 -8.31
CA CYS A 209 -23.41 -17.32 -7.58
C CYS A 209 -23.95 -15.99 -8.08
N ALA A 210 -24.21 -15.07 -7.15
CA ALA A 210 -24.56 -13.69 -7.50
C ALA A 210 -23.35 -13.02 -8.18
N PRO A 211 -23.51 -12.40 -9.37
CA PRO A 211 -22.43 -11.63 -9.97
C PRO A 211 -22.07 -10.38 -9.14
N PRO A 212 -20.80 -9.93 -9.16
CA PRO A 212 -19.68 -10.53 -9.88
C PRO A 212 -19.04 -11.73 -9.14
N ASN A 213 -18.64 -12.76 -9.91
CA ASN A 213 -17.89 -13.94 -9.46
C ASN A 213 -16.72 -14.17 -10.44
N PRO A 214 -15.71 -13.28 -10.46
CA PRO A 214 -14.72 -13.22 -11.52
C PRO A 214 -13.80 -14.45 -11.62
N HIS A 215 -13.58 -15.22 -10.54
CA HIS A 215 -12.82 -16.47 -10.64
C HIS A 215 -13.66 -17.65 -11.13
N MET A 216 -14.99 -17.49 -11.21
CA MET A 216 -15.92 -18.57 -11.55
C MET A 216 -15.79 -19.81 -10.65
N THR A 217 -15.49 -19.61 -9.36
CA THR A 217 -15.50 -20.70 -8.36
C THR A 217 -16.87 -20.81 -7.69
N ALA A 218 -16.96 -21.57 -6.61
CA ALA A 218 -18.16 -21.82 -5.81
C ALA A 218 -18.71 -20.58 -5.05
N CYS A 219 -18.43 -19.37 -5.56
CA CYS A 219 -18.78 -18.03 -5.11
C CYS A 219 -17.60 -17.33 -4.43
N ASP A 220 -16.94 -16.43 -5.15
CA ASP A 220 -15.80 -15.68 -4.60
C ASP A 220 -16.12 -14.99 -3.26
N ASP A 221 -15.20 -15.11 -2.31
CA ASP A 221 -15.21 -14.29 -1.10
C ASP A 221 -14.73 -12.87 -1.42
N VAL A 222 -15.06 -11.91 -0.56
CA VAL A 222 -14.88 -10.50 -0.89
C VAL A 222 -14.31 -9.69 0.27
N TYR A 223 -13.22 -8.95 0.01
CA TYR A 223 -12.83 -7.80 0.81
C TYR A 223 -13.53 -6.54 0.32
N THR A 224 -14.21 -5.79 1.21
CA THR A 224 -15.06 -4.64 0.82
C THR A 224 -14.55 -3.27 1.25
N ASP A 225 -13.65 -3.21 2.24
CA ASP A 225 -13.04 -1.96 2.73
C ASP A 225 -11.55 -1.83 2.38
N LEU A 226 -11.00 -2.77 1.61
CA LEU A 226 -9.62 -2.71 1.15
C LEU A 226 -9.52 -1.80 -0.08
N THR A 227 -9.25 -0.52 0.16
CA THR A 227 -9.32 0.51 -0.89
C THR A 227 -7.95 1.13 -1.16
N PRO A 228 -7.56 1.34 -2.44
CA PRO A 228 -6.39 2.16 -2.78
C PRO A 228 -6.52 3.60 -2.26
N ALA A 229 -7.75 4.11 -2.14
CA ALA A 229 -8.03 5.46 -1.66
C ALA A 229 -7.79 5.64 -0.15
N ALA A 230 -7.69 4.55 0.61
CA ALA A 230 -7.31 4.58 2.01
C ALA A 230 -5.81 4.90 2.17
N PHE A 231 -5.02 4.73 1.10
CA PHE A 231 -3.62 5.09 1.03
C PHE A 231 -3.43 6.43 0.31
N ALA A 232 -3.74 7.54 0.99
CA ALA A 232 -3.49 8.86 0.45
C ALA A 232 -1.98 9.04 0.14
N PRO A 233 -1.61 9.70 -0.98
CA PRO A 233 -0.22 10.04 -1.23
C PRO A 233 0.36 10.86 -0.08
N THR A 234 1.59 10.55 0.32
CA THR A 234 2.34 11.36 1.29
C THR A 234 3.49 12.07 0.60
N GLN A 235 3.93 13.18 1.16
CA GLN A 235 4.94 14.04 0.57
C GLN A 235 5.98 14.45 1.61
N PHE A 236 7.24 14.56 1.19
CA PHE A 236 8.33 15.01 2.05
C PHE A 236 9.35 15.83 1.26
N MET A 237 10.03 16.73 1.98
CA MET A 237 11.09 17.57 1.42
C MET A 237 12.45 17.00 1.78
N LEU A 238 13.32 16.85 0.80
CA LEU A 238 14.73 16.50 1.01
C LEU A 238 15.60 17.38 0.12
N ASP A 239 16.55 18.08 0.72
CA ASP A 239 17.47 19.02 0.06
C ASP A 239 16.80 20.03 -0.90
N GLY A 240 15.60 20.49 -0.52
CA GLY A 240 14.84 21.47 -1.30
C GLY A 240 14.04 20.87 -2.46
N VAL A 241 14.05 19.55 -2.66
CA VAL A 241 13.20 18.85 -3.62
C VAL A 241 12.01 18.23 -2.90
N LEU A 242 10.81 18.42 -3.44
CA LEU A 242 9.59 17.76 -2.97
C LEU A 242 9.50 16.37 -3.59
N TYR A 243 9.32 15.35 -2.76
CA TYR A 243 9.08 13.97 -3.19
C TYR A 243 7.66 13.58 -2.80
N GLU A 244 7.04 12.75 -3.65
CA GLU A 244 5.71 12.19 -3.40
C GLU A 244 5.80 10.67 -3.40
N LEU A 245 5.21 10.04 -2.39
CA LEU A 245 4.94 8.61 -2.31
C LEU A 245 3.50 8.36 -2.73
N THR A 246 3.31 7.39 -3.61
CA THR A 246 1.99 6.94 -4.08
C THR A 246 1.84 5.47 -3.76
N PHE A 247 0.62 5.08 -3.40
CA PHE A 247 0.31 3.73 -2.97
C PHE A 247 -0.71 3.09 -3.90
N GLY A 248 -0.70 1.76 -3.92
CA GLY A 248 -1.59 0.98 -4.78
C GLY A 248 -1.82 -0.42 -4.24
N LEU A 249 -2.72 -1.13 -4.91
CA LEU A 249 -3.00 -2.54 -4.68
C LEU A 249 -2.73 -3.32 -5.96
N VAL A 250 -2.13 -4.50 -5.80
CA VAL A 250 -1.83 -5.42 -6.91
C VAL A 250 -2.31 -6.82 -6.54
N ASN A 251 -2.88 -7.51 -7.52
CA ASN A 251 -3.31 -8.89 -7.39
C ASN A 251 -2.11 -9.79 -7.09
N GLY A 252 -2.24 -10.65 -6.09
CA GLY A 252 -1.39 -11.83 -5.93
C GLY A 252 -2.07 -13.09 -6.45
N LEU A 253 -1.56 -14.25 -6.02
CA LEU A 253 -2.18 -15.52 -6.32
C LEU A 253 -3.61 -15.54 -5.78
N GLY A 254 -4.57 -16.11 -6.52
CA GLY A 254 -5.93 -16.34 -6.02
C GLY A 254 -6.77 -15.10 -5.69
N ALA A 255 -6.29 -13.89 -5.99
CA ALA A 255 -6.99 -12.64 -5.74
C ALA A 255 -7.20 -11.80 -7.01
N ILE A 256 -8.33 -11.11 -7.09
CA ILE A 256 -8.63 -10.12 -8.13
C ILE A 256 -9.04 -8.81 -7.46
N VAL A 257 -8.18 -7.79 -7.56
CA VAL A 257 -8.50 -6.40 -7.22
C VAL A 257 -9.38 -5.85 -8.34
N TYR A 258 -10.64 -5.61 -8.03
CA TYR A 258 -11.65 -5.13 -8.96
C TYR A 258 -11.67 -3.58 -8.98
N PRO A 259 -12.22 -2.91 -10.01
CA PRO A 259 -12.39 -1.46 -10.01
C PRO A 259 -13.30 -0.99 -8.85
N GLY A 260 -12.68 -0.54 -7.75
CA GLY A 260 -13.36 -0.16 -6.51
C GLY A 260 -12.60 -0.67 -5.27
N PRO A 261 -13.17 -0.52 -4.07
CA PRO A 261 -12.60 -1.03 -2.81
C PRO A 261 -12.80 -2.55 -2.63
N ILE A 262 -12.85 -3.29 -3.73
CA ILE A 262 -13.34 -4.66 -3.74
C ILE A 262 -12.25 -5.60 -4.23
N VAL A 263 -11.90 -6.58 -3.41
CA VAL A 263 -11.01 -7.67 -3.80
C VAL A 263 -11.77 -8.98 -3.69
N PHE A 264 -11.83 -9.71 -4.80
CA PHE A 264 -12.38 -11.06 -4.84
C PHE A 264 -11.27 -12.05 -4.53
N THR A 265 -11.57 -13.07 -3.74
CA THR A 265 -10.67 -14.20 -3.51
C THR A 265 -11.37 -15.48 -3.92
N ALA A 266 -10.68 -16.30 -4.71
CA ALA A 266 -11.23 -17.54 -5.23
C ALA A 266 -11.62 -18.48 -4.08
N GLU A 267 -12.86 -18.93 -4.09
CA GLU A 267 -13.30 -19.96 -3.15
C GLU A 267 -12.77 -21.36 -3.59
N ASN A 268 -11.60 -21.71 -3.07
CA ASN A 268 -10.95 -23.02 -3.23
C ASN A 268 -10.82 -23.68 -1.84
N THR A 269 -10.76 -25.01 -1.79
CA THR A 269 -10.68 -25.74 -0.51
C THR A 269 -9.49 -26.71 -0.43
N PRO A 270 -8.45 -26.39 0.37
CA PRO A 270 -8.13 -25.07 0.91
C PRO A 270 -7.76 -24.10 -0.22
N GLY A 271 -7.92 -22.80 0.03
CA GLY A 271 -7.66 -21.74 -0.94
C GLY A 271 -6.74 -20.69 -0.35
N ASP A 272 -5.66 -20.39 -1.06
CA ASP A 272 -4.76 -19.29 -0.70
C ASP A 272 -4.98 -18.12 -1.66
N SER A 273 -5.01 -16.92 -1.09
CA SER A 273 -5.10 -15.67 -1.83
C SER A 273 -4.17 -14.62 -1.26
N ASP A 274 -3.51 -13.86 -2.13
CA ASP A 274 -2.55 -12.82 -1.76
C ASP A 274 -2.98 -11.47 -2.35
N VAL A 275 -2.91 -10.42 -1.53
CA VAL A 275 -3.10 -9.03 -1.99
C VAL A 275 -1.90 -8.21 -1.56
N TYR A 276 -1.25 -7.58 -2.53
CA TYR A 276 -0.06 -6.77 -2.27
C TYR A 276 -0.41 -5.29 -2.19
N VAL A 277 0.06 -4.64 -1.13
CA VAL A 277 0.14 -3.17 -1.05
C VAL A 277 1.46 -2.75 -1.66
N THR A 278 1.41 -1.82 -2.61
CA THR A 278 2.58 -1.32 -3.32
C THR A 278 2.83 0.16 -3.05
N MET A 279 4.06 0.59 -3.21
CA MET A 279 4.50 1.98 -3.10
C MET A 279 5.42 2.35 -4.25
N ALA A 280 5.28 3.57 -4.76
CA ALA A 280 6.18 4.18 -5.73
C ALA A 280 6.47 5.62 -5.32
N TRP A 281 7.63 6.16 -5.70
CA TRP A 281 7.97 7.54 -5.43
C TRP A 281 8.28 8.33 -6.71
N ARG A 282 8.12 9.64 -6.66
CA ARG A 282 8.64 10.54 -7.70
C ARG A 282 9.09 11.87 -7.10
N ALA A 283 10.06 12.51 -7.74
CA ALA A 283 10.34 13.92 -7.49
C ALA A 283 9.26 14.78 -8.15
N VAL A 284 8.69 15.72 -7.39
CA VAL A 284 7.71 16.70 -7.87
C VAL A 284 8.47 17.92 -8.39
N PRO A 285 8.40 18.24 -9.70
CA PRO A 285 9.07 19.42 -10.23
C PRO A 285 8.52 20.70 -9.60
N GLU A 286 9.40 21.60 -9.15
CA GLU A 286 8.96 22.90 -8.67
C GLU A 286 8.21 23.68 -9.78
N PRO A 287 7.08 24.33 -9.46
CA PRO A 287 6.37 25.19 -10.42
C PRO A 287 7.29 26.27 -11.03
N GLY A 288 8.28 26.76 -10.27
CA GLY A 288 9.25 27.76 -10.71
C GLY A 288 10.16 27.28 -11.84
N SER A 289 10.57 26.02 -11.84
CA SER A 289 11.47 25.43 -12.85
C SER A 289 10.79 25.33 -14.22
N LEU A 290 9.49 24.99 -14.24
CA LEU A 290 8.67 24.99 -15.47
C LEU A 290 8.44 26.41 -15.99
N ALA A 291 8.19 27.37 -15.09
CA ALA A 291 8.08 28.78 -15.46
C ALA A 291 9.40 29.33 -16.03
N LEU A 292 10.55 28.99 -15.44
CA LEU A 292 11.88 29.38 -15.92
C LEU A 292 12.25 28.71 -17.24
N ALA A 293 11.93 27.43 -17.45
CA ALA A 293 12.10 26.78 -18.74
C ALA A 293 11.22 27.43 -19.83
N GLY A 294 9.95 27.73 -19.49
CA GLY A 294 9.03 28.46 -20.37
C GLY A 294 9.52 29.88 -20.70
N LEU A 295 10.05 30.60 -19.71
CA LEU A 295 10.65 31.94 -19.87
C LEU A 295 11.96 31.88 -20.67
N GLY A 296 12.78 30.85 -20.45
CA GLY A 296 14.01 30.61 -21.20
C GLY A 296 13.74 30.31 -22.67
N LEU A 297 12.73 29.48 -22.96
CA LEU A 297 12.31 29.17 -24.32
C LEU A 297 11.67 30.37 -25.03
N THR A 298 10.87 31.18 -24.32
CA THR A 298 10.33 32.43 -24.90
C THR A 298 11.42 33.48 -25.11
N ALA A 299 12.39 33.61 -24.20
CA ALA A 299 13.56 34.46 -24.40
C ALA A 299 14.42 34.00 -25.60
N LEU A 300 14.62 32.69 -25.77
CA LEU A 300 15.36 32.12 -26.89
C LEU A 300 14.61 32.31 -28.22
N ALA A 301 13.29 32.18 -28.23
CA ALA A 301 12.44 32.47 -29.39
C ALA A 301 12.47 33.96 -29.75
N ALA A 302 12.46 34.86 -28.76
CA ALA A 302 12.60 36.30 -28.97
C ALA A 302 13.98 36.69 -29.51
N LEU A 303 15.06 36.02 -29.07
CA LEU A 303 16.41 36.20 -29.60
C LEU A 303 16.56 35.68 -31.03
N ARG A 304 15.87 34.59 -31.40
CA ARG A 304 15.82 34.11 -32.80
C ARG A 304 15.14 35.10 -33.74
N ARG A 305 14.07 35.78 -33.32
CA ARG A 305 13.40 36.82 -34.14
C ARG A 305 14.31 38.02 -34.42
N ARG A 306 15.19 38.40 -33.48
CA ARG A 306 16.17 39.48 -33.69
C ARG A 306 17.25 39.15 -34.72
N LYS A 307 17.60 37.87 -34.91
CA LYS A 307 18.56 37.46 -35.96
C LYS A 307 17.95 37.45 -37.36
N VAL A 308 16.64 37.23 -37.50
CA VAL A 308 15.95 37.20 -38.81
C VAL A 308 15.62 38.60 -39.34
N GLN A 309 15.50 39.61 -38.47
CA GLN A 309 15.28 41.01 -38.87
C GLN A 309 16.58 41.79 -39.18
N ALA A 310 17.75 41.15 -39.10
CA ALA A 310 19.05 41.78 -39.35
C ALA A 310 19.76 41.24 -40.61
N ALA A 311 19.01 40.64 -41.54
CA ALA A 311 19.47 40.22 -42.86
C ALA A 311 18.65 40.92 -43.95
#